data_AF-A0A285C145-F1
#
_entry.id   AF-A0A285C145-F1
#
_cell.length_a   1.000
_cell.length_b   1.000
_cell.length_c   1.000
_cell.angle_alpha   90.00
_cell.angle_beta   90.00
_cell.angle_gamma   90.00
#
_symmetry.space_group_name_H-M   'P 1'
#
loop_
_entity.id
_entity.type
_entity.pdbx_description
1 polymer ?
#
loop_
_entity_poly.entity_id
_entity_poly.type
_entity_poly.pdbx_seq_one_letter_code
_entity_poly.pdbx_strand_id
1 'polypeptide(L)'
;MTQQNIVAKSLNDSWLTVKLLAQAEPAFTESSIRNHVFNANVRKSSKGIINGNGLAPYIRRVGSKVLINHGGFLAWIEGQQHDE
;
A
#
# COMPACT_ATOMS: atom_id res chain seq x y z
N MET A 1 -38.40 0.13 12.66
CA MET A 1 -37.36 -0.93 12.65
C MET A 1 -36.24 -0.47 11.72
N THR A 2 -35.26 0.24 12.26
CA THR A 2 -34.15 0.78 11.47
C THR A 2 -33.10 -0.31 11.34
N GLN A 3 -33.06 -1.00 10.20
CA GLN A 3 -31.98 -1.93 9.91
C GLN A 3 -30.68 -1.12 9.78
N GLN A 4 -29.84 -1.20 10.80
CA GLN A 4 -28.46 -0.75 10.72
C GLN A 4 -27.76 -1.68 9.74
N ASN A 5 -27.63 -1.22 8.50
CA ASN A 5 -26.86 -1.91 7.47
C ASN A 5 -25.38 -1.70 7.80
N ILE A 6 -24.83 -2.58 8.64
CA ILE A 6 -23.39 -2.65 8.87
C ILE A 6 -22.82 -3.25 7.59
N VAL A 7 -22.53 -2.40 6.60
CA VAL A 7 -21.81 -2.81 5.39
C VAL A 7 -20.48 -3.38 5.87
N ALA A 8 -20.33 -4.70 5.80
CA ALA A 8 -19.09 -5.36 6.15
C ALA A 8 -17.96 -4.71 5.35
N LYS A 9 -16.96 -4.15 6.05
CA LYS A 9 -15.86 -3.46 5.39
C LYS A 9 -15.16 -4.42 4.44
N SER A 10 -15.09 -4.07 3.16
CA SER A 10 -14.40 -4.90 2.18
C SER A 10 -12.91 -4.95 2.49
N LEU A 11 -12.24 -6.06 2.15
CA LEU A 11 -10.79 -6.16 2.32
C LEU A 11 -10.06 -5.07 1.52
N ASN A 12 -10.57 -4.70 0.35
CA ASN A 12 -10.02 -3.65 -0.50
C ASN A 12 -10.02 -2.26 0.17
N ASP A 13 -11.00 -1.97 1.01
CA ASP A 13 -11.07 -0.71 1.76
C ASP A 13 -10.20 -0.71 3.04
N SER A 14 -9.49 -1.81 3.29
CA SER A 14 -8.74 -2.02 4.53
C SER A 14 -7.29 -1.55 4.43
N TRP A 15 -6.80 -1.01 5.55
CA TRP A 15 -5.41 -0.63 5.74
C TRP A 15 -4.71 -1.77 6.47
N LEU A 16 -3.85 -2.49 5.76
CA LEU A 16 -3.21 -3.71 6.24
C LEU A 16 -1.78 -3.43 6.67
N THR A 17 -1.31 -4.12 7.71
CA THR A 17 0.13 -4.16 7.98
C THR A 17 0.84 -4.95 6.89
N VAL A 18 2.16 -4.78 6.75
CA VAL A 18 2.98 -5.59 5.82
C VAL A 18 2.71 -7.09 5.97
N LYS A 19 2.61 -7.60 7.20
CA LYS A 19 2.35 -9.01 7.48
C LYS A 19 0.97 -9.45 6.97
N LEU A 20 -0.06 -8.65 7.23
CA LEU A 20 -1.42 -8.96 6.77
C LEU A 20 -1.55 -8.83 5.25
N LEU A 21 -0.88 -7.86 4.64
CA LEU A 21 -0.85 -7.71 3.19
C LEU A 21 -0.18 -8.93 2.52
N ALA A 22 0.95 -9.41 3.04
CA ALA A 22 1.61 -10.61 2.53
C ALA A 22 0.74 -11.88 2.66
N GLN A 23 -0.17 -11.91 3.63
CA GLN A 23 -1.15 -13.00 3.77
C GLN A 23 -2.31 -12.87 2.78
N ALA A 24 -2.78 -11.65 2.52
CA ALA A 24 -3.83 -11.36 1.55
C ALA A 24 -3.34 -11.58 0.11
N GLU A 25 -2.10 -11.18 -0.17
CA GLU A 25 -1.48 -11.21 -1.49
C GLU A 25 -0.24 -12.12 -1.49
N PRO A 26 -0.42 -13.45 -1.54
CA PRO A 26 0.68 -14.42 -1.34
C PRO A 26 1.74 -14.41 -2.44
N ALA A 27 1.49 -13.72 -3.56
CA ALA A 27 2.51 -13.44 -4.58
C ALA A 27 3.64 -12.53 -4.05
N PHE A 28 3.41 -11.79 -2.95
CA PHE A 28 4.37 -10.87 -2.36
C PHE A 28 4.79 -11.32 -0.97
N THR A 29 6.09 -11.58 -0.79
CA THR A 29 6.66 -11.79 0.54
C THR A 29 6.67 -10.48 1.33
N GLU A 30 6.69 -10.57 2.67
CA GLU A 30 6.85 -9.37 3.51
C GLU A 30 8.12 -8.57 3.17
N SER A 31 9.20 -9.25 2.77
CA SER A 31 10.46 -8.61 2.36
C SER A 31 10.27 -7.81 1.08
N SER A 32 9.58 -8.39 0.09
CA SER A 32 9.24 -7.70 -1.15
C SER A 32 8.39 -6.45 -0.88
N ILE A 33 7.34 -6.57 -0.06
CA ILE A 33 6.48 -5.43 0.32
C ILE A 33 7.29 -4.33 1.03
N ARG A 34 8.18 -4.68 1.97
CA ARG A 34 9.06 -3.70 2.62
C ARG A 34 9.97 -2.98 1.63
N ASN A 35 10.51 -3.70 0.65
CA ASN A 35 11.30 -3.11 -0.42
C ASN A 35 10.47 -2.12 -1.26
N HIS A 36 9.23 -2.47 -1.63
CA HIS A 36 8.33 -1.55 -2.34
C HIS A 36 8.01 -0.29 -1.51
N VAL A 37 7.75 -0.44 -0.21
CA VAL A 37 7.54 0.69 0.70
C VAL A 37 8.78 1.60 0.79
N PHE A 38 9.97 1.01 0.85
CA PHE A 38 11.23 1.76 0.88
C PHE A 38 11.47 2.55 -0.42
N ASN A 39 11.11 1.97 -1.56
CA ASN A 39 11.23 2.57 -2.89
C ASN A 39 10.04 3.49 -3.26
N ALA A 40 9.09 3.72 -2.35
CA ALA A 40 7.85 4.43 -2.67
C ALA A 40 8.04 5.93 -2.91
N ASN A 41 8.97 6.55 -2.17
CA ASN A 41 9.22 7.99 -2.25
C ASN A 41 10.41 8.29 -3.16
N VAL A 42 10.40 9.50 -3.72
CA VAL A 42 11.56 10.08 -4.39
C VAL A 42 12.74 10.18 -3.41
N ARG A 43 13.94 9.79 -3.84
CA ARG A 43 15.16 9.85 -3.02
C ARG A 43 16.34 10.43 -3.79
N LYS A 44 17.28 11.05 -3.06
CA LYS A 44 18.53 11.54 -3.62
C LYS A 44 19.61 10.47 -3.53
N SER A 45 20.44 10.37 -4.57
CA SER A 45 21.63 9.52 -4.62
C SER A 45 22.81 10.30 -5.18
N SER A 46 24.03 9.75 -5.05
CA SER A 46 25.23 10.31 -5.69
C SER A 46 25.14 10.43 -7.21
N LYS A 47 24.21 9.68 -7.83
CA LYS A 47 23.95 9.69 -9.28
C LYS A 47 22.75 10.57 -9.66
N GLY A 48 22.16 11.30 -8.72
CA GLY A 48 21.00 12.16 -8.94
C GLY A 48 19.73 11.68 -8.23
N ILE A 49 18.57 12.17 -8.70
CA ILE A 49 17.25 11.88 -8.12
C ILE A 49 16.75 10.54 -8.65
N ILE A 50 16.28 9.68 -7.75
CA ILE A 50 15.60 8.42 -8.08
C ILE A 50 14.11 8.63 -7.79
N ASN A 51 13.28 8.48 -8.81
CA ASN A 51 11.82 8.58 -8.66
C ASN A 51 11.27 7.43 -7.81
N GLY A 52 10.16 7.70 -7.12
CA GLY A 52 9.43 6.69 -6.37
C GLY A 52 8.73 5.70 -7.31
N ASN A 53 8.37 4.52 -6.80
CA ASN A 53 7.65 3.51 -7.57
C ASN A 53 6.13 3.76 -7.71
N GLY A 54 5.61 4.89 -7.22
CA GLY A 54 4.19 5.24 -7.28
C GLY A 54 3.32 4.69 -6.15
N LEU A 55 3.87 3.88 -5.22
CA LEU A 55 3.09 3.31 -4.12
C LEU A 55 2.82 4.29 -2.97
N ALA A 56 3.51 5.44 -2.94
CA ALA A 56 3.46 6.38 -1.82
C ALA A 56 2.04 6.83 -1.38
N PRO A 57 1.10 7.14 -2.30
CA PRO A 57 -0.27 7.55 -1.93
C PRO A 57 -1.04 6.50 -1.11
N TYR A 58 -0.67 5.23 -1.27
CA TYR A 58 -1.35 4.10 -0.62
C TYR A 58 -0.67 3.65 0.67
N ILE A 59 0.32 4.39 1.18
CA ILE A 59 1.07 4.08 2.39
C ILE A 59 0.73 5.08 3.51
N ARG A 60 0.42 4.56 4.70
CA ARG A 60 0.31 5.34 5.94
C ARG A 60 1.33 4.87 6.96
N ARG A 61 2.03 5.82 7.58
CA ARG A 61 2.94 5.59 8.70
C ARG A 61 2.28 6.09 9.98
N VAL A 62 2.04 5.18 10.93
CA VAL A 62 1.38 5.48 12.21
C VAL A 62 2.26 4.96 13.34
N GLY A 63 3.01 5.87 13.96
CA GLY A 63 4.07 5.50 14.91
C GLY A 63 5.10 4.59 14.26
N SER A 64 5.36 3.42 14.86
CA SER A 64 6.27 2.40 14.34
C SER A 64 5.63 1.46 13.31
N LYS A 65 4.36 1.65 12.95
CA LYS A 65 3.63 0.80 12.02
C LYS A 65 3.58 1.40 10.61
N VAL A 66 3.76 0.53 9.62
CA VAL A 66 3.48 0.82 8.20
C VAL A 66 2.19 0.09 7.83
N LEU A 67 1.22 0.87 7.34
CA LEU A 67 -0.05 0.39 6.82
C LEU A 67 -0.12 0.67 5.32
N ILE A 68 -0.64 -0.27 4.56
CA ILE A 68 -0.84 -0.17 3.11
C ILE A 68 -2.33 -0.36 2.83
N ASN A 69 -2.92 0.53 2.04
CA ASN A 69 -4.30 0.36 1.57
C ASN A 69 -4.34 -0.81 0.57
N HIS A 70 -5.20 -1.81 0.83
CA HIS A 70 -5.25 -3.02 0.01
C HIS A 70 -5.69 -2.73 -1.43
N GLY A 71 -6.81 -2.03 -1.62
CA GLY A 71 -7.32 -1.68 -2.95
C GLY A 71 -6.34 -0.80 -3.73
N GLY A 72 -5.70 0.16 -3.06
CA GLY A 72 -4.66 1.00 -3.63
C GLY A 72 -3.40 0.23 -4.03
N PHE A 73 -3.01 -0.78 -3.25
CA PHE A 73 -1.91 -1.68 -3.61
C PHE A 73 -2.24 -2.48 -4.89
N LEU A 74 -3.47 -3.00 -5.01
CA LEU A 74 -3.93 -3.68 -6.22
C LEU A 74 -4.00 -2.72 -7.42
N ALA A 75 -4.55 -1.53 -7.26
CA ALA A 75 -4.58 -0.51 -8.32
C ALA A 75 -3.17 -0.14 -8.80
N TRP A 76 -2.22 -0.04 -7.87
CA TRP A 76 -0.81 0.18 -8.19
C TRP A 76 -0.20 -0.97 -9.00
N ILE A 77 -0.51 -2.24 -8.69
CA ILE A 77 -0.07 -3.40 -9.48
C ILE A 77 -0.62 -3.35 -10.90
N GLU A 78 -1.91 -3.01 -11.04
CA GLU A 78 -2.60 -2.89 -12.33
C GLU A 78 -2.09 -1.70 -13.17
N GLY A 79 -1.13 -0.92 -12.67
CA GLY A 79 -0.60 0.24 -13.37
C GLY A 79 -1.60 1.39 -13.46
N GLN A 80 -2.68 1.37 -12.66
CA GLN A 80 -3.59 2.50 -12.48
C GLN A 80 -2.86 3.54 -11.63
N GLN A 81 -1.92 4.25 -12.24
CA GLN A 81 -1.34 5.43 -11.62
C GLN A 81 -2.43 6.49 -11.54
N HIS A 82 -2.73 6.93 -10.33
CA HIS A 82 -3.43 8.19 -10.12
C HIS A 82 -2.46 9.28 -10.59
N ASP A 83 -2.57 9.65 -11.87
CA ASP A 83 -1.98 10.88 -12.38
C ASP A 83 -2.75 12.04 -11.72
N GLU A 84 -2.13 12.68 -10.73
CA GLU A 84 -2.57 13.99 -10.19
C GLU A 84 -2.06 15.14 -11.06
#